data_AF-A0A1V4Z421-F1
#
_entry.id   AF-A0A1V4Z421-F1
#
_cell.length_a   1.000
_cell.length_b   1.000
_cell.length_c   1.000
_cell.angle_alpha   90.00
_cell.angle_beta   90.00
_cell.angle_gamma   90.00
#
_symmetry.space_group_name_H-M   'P 1'
#
loop_
_entity.id
_entity.type
_entity.pdbx_description
1 polymer ?
#
loop_
_entity_poly.entity_id
_entity_poly.type
_entity_poly.pdbx_seq_one_letter_code
_entity_poly.pdbx_strand_id
1 'polypeptide(L)'
;MITAGQDDDIKDVAAKMLENDIRRVPVVQEDELVGLVTASDIITKALWKMDIHDPVENYVIRSIPTTWEKTPLNIAFEIMRYFNLKVLLSLNKDGKLSGILTETDFIEESEIISEKTVHNTSVGTEGDKWSWDSKNVLYVIKNHLKFSDKEVKDVATADLAIVTTKTSVKECANKMRQRSIEQIPVIDVEGDLVGLVRATDLIKAISD
;
A
#
# COMPACT_ATOMS: atom_id res chain seq x y z
N MET A 1 -14.93 5.90 16.37
CA MET A 1 -14.92 5.56 14.94
C MET A 1 -14.84 6.87 14.17
N ILE A 2 -13.87 7.04 13.27
CA ILE A 2 -13.76 8.28 12.49
C ILE A 2 -14.73 8.20 11.33
N THR A 3 -15.62 9.18 11.20
CA THR A 3 -16.62 9.30 10.13
C THR A 3 -16.68 10.73 9.59
N ALA A 4 -17.27 10.88 8.41
CA ALA A 4 -17.60 12.17 7.80
C ALA A 4 -19.11 12.30 7.63
N GLY A 5 -19.64 13.52 7.78
CA GLY A 5 -21.00 13.84 7.35
C GLY A 5 -21.09 13.88 5.82
N GLN A 6 -22.28 13.67 5.25
CA GLN A 6 -22.50 13.76 3.81
C GLN A 6 -22.17 15.16 3.23
N ASP A 7 -22.28 16.19 4.06
CA ASP A 7 -22.05 17.59 3.69
C ASP A 7 -20.69 18.13 4.19
N ASP A 8 -19.82 17.28 4.78
CA ASP A 8 -18.48 17.69 5.23
C ASP A 8 -17.63 18.14 4.03
N ASP A 9 -16.82 19.20 4.21
CA ASP A 9 -15.87 19.63 3.18
C ASP A 9 -14.78 18.56 2.99
N ILE A 10 -14.34 18.36 1.75
CA ILE A 10 -13.32 17.36 1.43
C ILE A 10 -11.99 17.64 2.13
N LYS A 11 -11.69 18.91 2.46
CA LYS A 11 -10.52 19.31 3.25
C LYS A 11 -10.61 18.81 4.69
N ASP A 12 -11.78 18.88 5.30
CA ASP A 12 -11.99 18.36 6.66
C ASP A 12 -11.87 16.83 6.68
N VAL A 13 -12.40 16.16 5.64
CA VAL A 13 -12.24 14.71 5.47
C VAL A 13 -10.77 14.34 5.26
N ALA A 14 -10.03 15.11 4.47
CA ALA A 14 -8.59 14.96 4.27
C ALA A 14 -7.80 15.14 5.57
N ALA A 15 -8.11 16.17 6.37
CA ALA A 15 -7.48 16.40 7.66
C ALA A 15 -7.73 15.21 8.62
N LYS A 16 -8.99 14.74 8.71
CA LYS A 16 -9.34 13.54 9.49
C LYS A 16 -8.53 12.31 9.06
N MET A 17 -8.31 12.12 7.76
CA MET A 17 -7.49 11.03 7.22
C MET A 17 -6.03 11.13 7.68
N LEU A 18 -5.44 12.32 7.59
CA LEU A 18 -4.05 12.56 7.95
C LEU A 18 -3.81 12.45 9.47
N GLU A 19 -4.68 13.06 10.27
CA GLU A 19 -4.58 13.07 11.74
C GLU A 19 -4.66 11.67 12.36
N ASN A 20 -5.45 10.78 11.74
CA ASN A 20 -5.70 9.44 12.26
C ASN A 20 -4.90 8.35 11.53
N ASP A 21 -4.02 8.72 10.59
CA ASP A 21 -3.26 7.79 9.72
C ASP A 21 -4.18 6.74 9.05
N ILE A 22 -5.33 7.20 8.55
CA ILE A 22 -6.32 6.37 7.85
C ILE A 22 -6.47 6.81 6.40
N ARG A 23 -6.68 5.82 5.51
CA ARG A 23 -6.80 6.06 4.06
C ARG A 23 -8.24 6.14 3.57
N ARG A 24 -9.21 5.95 4.46
CA ARG A 24 -10.63 5.84 4.14
C ARG A 24 -11.47 6.27 5.32
N VAL A 25 -12.56 6.98 5.03
CA VAL A 25 -13.50 7.51 6.02
C VAL A 25 -14.91 7.12 5.58
N PRO A 26 -15.67 6.38 6.42
CA PRO A 26 -17.09 6.14 6.19
C PRO A 26 -17.88 7.46 6.24
N VAL A 27 -18.83 7.63 5.31
CA VAL A 27 -19.72 8.79 5.25
C VAL A 27 -21.07 8.40 5.83
N VAL A 28 -21.57 9.19 6.78
CA VAL A 28 -22.82 8.94 7.49
C VAL A 28 -23.81 10.10 7.35
N GLN A 29 -25.09 9.79 7.35
CA GLN A 29 -26.21 10.74 7.42
C GLN A 29 -27.21 10.20 8.45
N GLU A 30 -27.58 11.01 9.45
CA GLU A 30 -28.52 10.60 10.51
C GLU A 30 -28.17 9.24 11.16
N ASP A 31 -26.88 9.02 11.45
CA ASP A 31 -26.31 7.78 11.99
C ASP A 31 -26.37 6.54 11.06
N GLU A 32 -26.84 6.68 9.82
CA GLU A 32 -26.78 5.63 8.81
C GLU A 32 -25.56 5.76 7.90
N LEU A 33 -24.93 4.62 7.57
CA LEU A 33 -23.82 4.57 6.61
C LEU A 33 -24.33 4.77 5.18
N VAL A 34 -23.97 5.89 4.56
CA VAL A 34 -24.41 6.24 3.19
C VAL A 34 -23.29 6.12 2.15
N GLY A 35 -22.02 6.03 2.57
CA GLY A 35 -20.91 5.90 1.62
C GLY A 35 -19.54 5.71 2.24
N LEU A 36 -18.52 5.71 1.38
CA LEU A 36 -17.11 5.62 1.74
C LEU A 36 -16.31 6.58 0.86
N VAL A 37 -15.45 7.38 1.48
CA VAL A 37 -14.48 8.23 0.77
C VAL A 37 -13.09 7.69 1.05
N THR A 38 -12.29 7.52 0.00
CA THR A 38 -10.89 7.10 0.10
C THR A 38 -9.95 8.24 -0.27
N ALA A 39 -8.69 8.14 0.18
CA ALA A 39 -7.62 9.05 -0.25
C ALA A 39 -7.54 9.15 -1.79
N SER A 40 -7.75 8.02 -2.48
CA SER A 40 -7.73 7.95 -3.94
C SER A 40 -8.90 8.71 -4.58
N ASP A 41 -10.08 8.75 -3.94
CA ASP A 41 -11.19 9.60 -4.38
C ASP A 41 -10.82 11.09 -4.30
N ILE A 42 -10.16 11.51 -3.22
CA ILE A 42 -9.73 12.90 -3.02
C ILE A 42 -8.78 13.32 -4.16
N ILE A 43 -7.79 12.48 -4.49
CA ILE A 43 -6.89 12.74 -5.64
C ILE A 43 -7.65 12.81 -6.96
N THR A 44 -8.42 11.77 -7.26
CA THR A 44 -8.97 11.54 -8.60
C THR A 44 -10.20 12.40 -8.91
N LYS A 45 -10.92 12.89 -7.89
CA LYS A 45 -12.16 13.66 -8.06
C LYS A 45 -12.06 15.13 -7.64
N ALA A 46 -11.17 15.47 -6.69
CA ALA A 46 -11.05 16.82 -6.16
C ALA A 46 -9.72 17.49 -6.53
N LEU A 47 -8.59 16.90 -6.13
CA LEU A 47 -7.28 17.56 -6.11
C LEU A 47 -6.80 18.08 -7.48
N TRP A 48 -7.05 17.34 -8.56
CA TRP A 48 -6.70 17.79 -9.92
C TRP A 48 -7.52 19.00 -10.43
N LYS A 49 -8.68 19.29 -9.82
CA LYS A 49 -9.52 20.46 -10.13
C LYS A 49 -9.11 21.70 -9.33
N MET A 50 -8.40 21.49 -8.23
CA MET A 50 -7.93 22.57 -7.37
C MET A 50 -6.70 23.23 -8.00
N ASP A 51 -6.55 24.53 -7.76
CA ASP A 51 -5.46 25.31 -8.34
C ASP A 51 -4.24 25.31 -7.41
N ILE A 52 -3.62 24.12 -7.28
CA ILE A 52 -2.48 23.89 -6.39
C ILE A 52 -1.23 23.72 -7.24
N HIS A 53 -0.35 24.71 -7.14
CA HIS A 53 0.87 24.81 -7.94
C HIS A 53 2.14 24.41 -7.18
N ASP A 54 2.00 23.99 -5.92
CA ASP A 54 3.12 23.52 -5.13
C ASP A 54 3.85 22.37 -5.84
N PRO A 55 5.19 22.36 -5.81
CA PRO A 55 5.96 21.31 -6.44
C PRO A 55 5.84 20.01 -5.63
N VAL A 56 5.81 18.87 -6.33
CA VAL A 56 5.72 17.57 -5.68
C VAL A 56 6.91 17.26 -4.76
N GLU A 57 8.07 17.89 -4.97
CA GLU A 57 9.28 17.71 -4.13
C GLU A 57 9.03 17.93 -2.62
N ASN A 58 8.04 18.74 -2.27
CA ASN A 58 7.64 19.01 -0.88
C ASN A 58 6.96 17.80 -0.21
N TYR A 59 6.46 16.84 -1.00
CA TYR A 59 5.68 15.69 -0.55
C TYR A 59 6.36 14.34 -0.90
N VAL A 60 7.60 14.37 -1.42
CA VAL A 60 8.34 13.17 -1.82
C VAL A 60 8.81 12.36 -0.62
N ILE A 61 8.56 11.05 -0.66
CA ILE A 61 9.19 10.07 0.21
C ILE A 61 10.53 9.65 -0.42
N ARG A 62 11.62 9.92 0.30
CA ARG A 62 12.98 9.58 -0.15
C ARG A 62 13.46 8.20 0.32
N SER A 63 12.93 7.73 1.44
CA SER A 63 13.23 6.39 1.97
C SER A 63 12.28 5.37 1.34
N ILE A 64 12.62 4.92 0.14
CA ILE A 64 11.83 3.96 -0.64
C ILE A 64 12.59 2.63 -0.79
N PRO A 65 11.89 1.48 -0.72
CA PRO A 65 12.51 0.21 -1.01
C PRO A 65 12.78 0.10 -2.52
N THR A 66 14.01 -0.26 -2.84
CA THR A 66 14.45 -0.51 -4.21
C THR A 66 15.09 -1.88 -4.32
N THR A 67 14.94 -2.55 -5.46
CA THR A 67 15.56 -3.85 -5.74
C THR A 67 16.15 -3.90 -7.14
N TRP A 68 17.02 -4.87 -7.42
CA TRP A 68 17.47 -5.12 -8.78
C TRP A 68 16.38 -5.81 -9.62
N GLU A 69 16.28 -5.48 -10.90
CA GLU A 69 15.28 -6.04 -11.82
C GLU A 69 15.33 -7.58 -11.93
N LYS A 70 16.47 -8.23 -11.62
CA LYS A 70 16.59 -9.70 -11.64
C LYS A 70 16.50 -10.35 -10.27
N THR A 71 16.13 -9.60 -9.23
CA THR A 71 15.93 -10.18 -7.89
C THR A 71 14.78 -11.19 -7.95
N PRO A 72 14.92 -12.38 -7.34
CA PRO A 72 13.81 -13.33 -7.22
C PRO A 72 12.60 -12.72 -6.50
N LEU A 73 11.39 -13.03 -6.98
CA LEU A 73 10.16 -12.38 -6.53
C LEU A 73 9.91 -12.56 -5.02
N ASN A 74 10.19 -13.74 -4.47
CA ASN A 74 10.05 -14.01 -3.04
C ASN A 74 10.96 -13.11 -2.18
N ILE A 75 12.18 -12.80 -2.64
CA ILE A 75 13.09 -11.89 -1.94
C ILE A 75 12.61 -10.45 -2.07
N ALA A 76 12.16 -10.06 -3.26
CA ALA A 76 11.59 -8.74 -3.50
C ALA A 76 10.38 -8.46 -2.60
N PHE A 77 9.51 -9.45 -2.40
CA PHE A 77 8.38 -9.37 -1.48
C PHE A 77 8.80 -9.14 -0.04
N GLU A 78 9.80 -9.87 0.46
CA GLU A 78 10.31 -9.68 1.81
C GLU A 78 10.95 -8.30 1.99
N ILE A 79 11.69 -7.79 1.00
CA ILE A 79 12.20 -6.41 1.02
C ILE A 79 11.04 -5.41 1.17
N MET A 80 9.99 -5.55 0.37
CA MET A 80 8.80 -4.70 0.46
C MET A 80 8.17 -4.76 1.86
N ARG A 81 8.02 -5.97 2.42
CA ARG A 81 7.45 -6.18 3.77
C ARG A 81 8.28 -5.54 4.87
N TYR A 82 9.61 -5.64 4.82
CA TYR A 82 10.48 -5.03 5.83
C TYR A 82 10.41 -3.50 5.84
N PHE A 83 10.23 -2.88 4.67
CA PHE A 83 10.07 -1.43 4.57
C PHE A 83 8.67 -0.93 4.94
N ASN A 84 7.70 -1.84 5.16
CA ASN A 84 6.30 -1.52 5.46
C ASN A 84 5.67 -0.52 4.45
N LEU A 85 6.05 -0.66 3.17
CA LEU A 85 5.52 0.12 2.08
C LEU A 85 4.90 -0.82 1.06
N LYS A 86 3.71 -0.49 0.54
CA LYS A 86 2.95 -1.33 -0.41
C LYS A 86 3.48 -1.25 -1.85
N VAL A 87 4.75 -0.91 -1.99
CA VAL A 87 5.39 -0.58 -3.26
C VAL A 87 6.87 -0.89 -3.17
N LEU A 88 7.42 -1.41 -4.26
CA LEU A 88 8.83 -1.68 -4.46
C LEU A 88 9.23 -1.17 -5.84
N LEU A 89 10.30 -0.38 -5.91
CA LEU A 89 10.84 0.05 -7.20
C LEU A 89 11.96 -0.89 -7.64
N SER A 90 12.05 -1.18 -8.93
CA SER A 90 13.16 -1.95 -9.50
C SER A 90 14.11 -1.04 -10.26
N LEU A 91 15.40 -1.34 -10.16
CA LEU A 91 16.48 -0.66 -10.88
C LEU A 91 17.16 -1.63 -11.84
N ASN A 92 17.56 -1.12 -13.00
CA ASN A 92 18.37 -1.86 -13.96
C ASN A 92 19.86 -1.85 -13.59
N LYS A 93 20.68 -2.49 -14.42
CA LYS A 93 22.14 -2.55 -14.27
C LYS A 93 22.85 -1.19 -14.25
N ASP A 94 22.23 -0.16 -14.83
CA ASP A 94 22.78 1.19 -14.95
C ASP A 94 22.34 2.08 -13.77
N GLY A 95 21.63 1.51 -12.77
CA GLY A 95 21.11 2.23 -11.62
C GLY A 95 19.86 3.07 -11.91
N LYS A 96 19.29 2.95 -13.12
CA LYS A 96 18.09 3.69 -13.52
C LYS A 96 16.83 2.89 -13.19
N LEU A 97 15.76 3.62 -12.89
CA LEU A 97 14.45 3.05 -12.60
C LEU A 97 13.95 2.21 -13.79
N SER A 98 13.65 0.94 -13.54
CA SER A 98 13.22 -0.04 -14.56
C SER A 98 11.79 -0.52 -14.39
N GLY A 99 11.25 -0.45 -13.18
CA GLY A 99 9.90 -0.94 -12.93
C GLY A 99 9.36 -0.59 -11.54
N ILE A 100 8.08 -0.89 -11.36
CA ILE A 100 7.35 -0.75 -10.10
C ILE A 100 6.57 -2.03 -9.84
N LEU A 101 6.57 -2.46 -8.58
CA LEU A 101 5.74 -3.55 -8.07
C LEU A 101 4.96 -3.04 -6.86
N THR A 102 3.77 -3.56 -6.71
CA THR A 102 2.83 -3.27 -5.65
C THR A 102 2.43 -4.55 -4.96
N GLU A 103 1.81 -4.43 -3.79
CA GLU A 103 1.27 -5.58 -3.07
C GLU A 103 0.35 -6.44 -3.94
N THR A 104 -0.42 -5.83 -4.85
CA THR A 104 -1.29 -6.54 -5.78
C THR A 104 -0.50 -7.44 -6.74
N ASP A 105 0.59 -6.94 -7.32
CA ASP A 105 1.42 -7.71 -8.26
C ASP A 105 2.01 -8.96 -7.58
N PHE A 106 2.40 -8.84 -6.31
CA PHE A 106 2.85 -9.98 -5.51
C PHE A 106 1.73 -10.97 -5.21
N ILE A 107 0.54 -10.49 -4.85
CA ILE A 107 -0.62 -11.35 -4.54
C ILE A 107 -1.01 -12.16 -5.78
N GLU A 108 -1.06 -11.53 -6.96
CA GLU A 108 -1.41 -12.18 -8.23
C GLU A 108 -0.43 -13.30 -8.62
N GLU A 109 0.83 -13.16 -8.22
CA GLU A 109 1.90 -14.14 -8.49
C GLU A 109 2.15 -15.13 -7.33
N SER A 110 1.26 -15.14 -6.34
CA SER A 110 1.38 -15.97 -5.14
C SER A 110 0.25 -16.99 -5.00
N GLU A 111 0.60 -18.18 -4.51
CA GLU A 111 -0.37 -19.19 -4.07
C GLU A 111 -0.44 -19.19 -2.54
N ILE A 112 -1.67 -19.23 -2.00
CA ILE A 112 -1.89 -19.37 -0.56
C ILE A 112 -1.81 -20.85 -0.19
N ILE A 113 -0.81 -21.21 0.61
CA ILE A 113 -0.67 -22.56 1.16
C ILE A 113 -1.05 -22.53 2.64
N SER A 114 -2.04 -23.35 3.01
CA SER A 114 -2.47 -23.52 4.40
C SER A 114 -1.87 -24.79 5.00
N GLU A 115 -1.04 -24.64 6.02
CA GLU A 115 -0.54 -25.73 6.85
C GLU A 115 -1.38 -25.83 8.13
N LYS A 116 -1.93 -27.01 8.43
CA LYS A 116 -2.71 -27.26 9.65
C LYS A 116 -1.88 -28.10 10.63
N THR A 117 -1.48 -27.50 11.74
CA THR A 117 -0.86 -28.20 12.87
C THR A 117 -1.91 -28.45 13.95
N VAL A 118 -1.93 -29.66 14.52
CA VAL A 118 -2.84 -30.04 15.61
C VAL A 118 -2.02 -30.30 16.86
N HIS A 119 -2.25 -29.50 17.90
CA HIS A 119 -1.63 -29.69 19.22
C HIS A 119 -2.66 -30.28 20.19
N ASN A 120 -2.41 -31.48 20.67
CA ASN A 120 -3.20 -32.09 21.74
C ASN A 120 -2.48 -31.83 23.07
N THR A 121 -3.11 -31.07 23.97
CA THR A 121 -2.55 -30.85 25.31
C THR A 121 -3.37 -31.66 26.29
N SER A 122 -2.82 -32.79 26.76
CA SER A 122 -3.40 -33.61 27.81
C SER A 122 -2.68 -33.33 29.13
N VAL A 123 -3.36 -32.68 30.06
CA VAL A 123 -2.95 -32.66 31.47
C VAL A 123 -3.59 -33.87 32.12
N GLY A 124 -2.83 -34.96 32.23
CA GLY A 124 -3.25 -36.13 32.99
C GLY A 124 -2.87 -35.94 34.46
N THR A 125 -3.84 -35.89 35.36
CA THR A 125 -3.58 -36.15 36.79
C THR A 125 -3.61 -37.66 36.98
N GLU A 126 -2.53 -38.24 37.51
CA GLU A 126 -2.48 -39.66 37.86
C GLU A 126 -3.59 -40.01 38.86
N GLY A 127 -4.56 -40.79 38.40
CA GLY A 127 -5.54 -41.45 39.25
C GLY A 127 -6.96 -40.95 39.06
N ASP A 128 -7.67 -41.46 38.05
CA ASP A 128 -8.98 -42.08 38.25
C ASP A 128 -9.48 -42.72 36.95
N LYS A 129 -9.98 -43.95 37.03
CA LYS A 129 -10.38 -44.77 35.86
C LYS A 129 -11.66 -44.30 35.15
N TRP A 130 -12.26 -43.18 35.57
CA TRP A 130 -13.50 -42.62 35.02
C TRP A 130 -13.50 -41.08 35.06
N SER A 131 -12.45 -40.43 34.54
CA SER A 131 -12.48 -39.00 34.26
C SER A 131 -13.07 -38.74 32.87
N TRP A 132 -14.03 -37.81 32.77
CA TRP A 132 -14.35 -37.16 31.50
C TRP A 132 -13.16 -36.28 31.10
N ASP A 133 -12.10 -36.90 30.58
CA ASP A 133 -10.90 -36.18 30.17
C ASP A 133 -11.23 -35.29 28.97
N SER A 134 -11.35 -34.00 29.25
CA SER A 134 -11.49 -32.97 28.23
C SER A 134 -10.17 -32.88 27.47
N LYS A 135 -10.12 -33.44 26.26
CA LYS A 135 -8.96 -33.28 25.38
C LYS A 135 -9.02 -31.89 24.74
N ASN A 136 -8.14 -31.01 25.17
CA ASN A 136 -7.93 -29.73 24.51
C ASN A 136 -7.13 -29.97 23.22
N VAL A 137 -7.80 -29.77 22.09
CA VAL A 137 -7.20 -29.83 20.76
C VAL A 137 -7.08 -28.42 20.22
N LEU A 138 -5.84 -27.93 20.08
CA LEU A 138 -5.54 -26.65 19.47
C LEU A 138 -5.21 -26.87 17.99
N TYR A 139 -6.04 -26.32 17.12
CA TYR A 139 -5.77 -26.24 15.68
C TYR A 139 -5.04 -24.93 15.38
N VAL A 140 -3.82 -25.02 14.86
CA VAL A 140 -3.08 -23.87 14.33
C VAL A 140 -3.05 -23.99 12.82
N ILE A 141 -3.71 -23.07 12.12
CA ILE A 141 -3.64 -22.98 10.66
C ILE A 141 -2.69 -21.84 10.34
N LYS A 142 -1.56 -22.14 9.68
CA LYS A 142 -0.62 -21.14 9.18
C LYS A 142 -0.81 -21.01 7.68
N ASN A 143 -1.13 -19.80 7.22
CA ASN A 143 -1.16 -19.48 5.81
C ASN A 143 0.18 -18.85 5.43
N HIS A 144 0.86 -19.41 4.44
CA HIS A 144 2.08 -18.88 3.88
C HIS A 144 1.87 -18.61 2.39
N LEU A 145 2.33 -17.44 1.92
CA LEU A 145 2.38 -17.12 0.50
C LEU A 145 3.57 -17.86 -0.10
N LYS A 146 3.32 -18.62 -1.17
CA LYS A 146 4.37 -19.20 -2.00
C LYS A 146 4.38 -18.49 -3.34
N PHE A 147 5.52 -17.92 -3.69
CA PHE A 147 5.71 -17.23 -4.95
C PHE A 147 6.19 -18.18 -6.05
N SER A 148 5.92 -17.81 -7.30
CA SER A 148 6.56 -18.41 -8.47
C SER A 148 8.08 -18.13 -8.49
N ASP A 149 8.83 -18.92 -9.25
CA ASP A 149 10.29 -18.75 -9.43
C ASP A 149 10.66 -17.58 -10.38
N LYS A 150 9.74 -16.64 -10.61
CA LYS A 150 9.94 -15.49 -11.50
C LYS A 150 10.87 -14.45 -10.89
N GLU A 151 11.49 -13.66 -11.76
CA GLU A 151 12.25 -12.47 -11.37
C GLU A 151 11.36 -11.23 -11.35
N VAL A 152 11.81 -10.19 -10.65
CA VAL A 152 11.11 -8.90 -10.57
C VAL A 152 10.75 -8.33 -11.94
N LYS A 153 11.65 -8.34 -12.93
CA LYS A 153 11.41 -7.79 -14.27
C LYS A 153 10.25 -8.48 -15.02
N ASP A 154 9.93 -9.72 -14.66
CA ASP A 154 8.90 -10.52 -15.34
C ASP A 154 7.50 -10.17 -14.83
N VAL A 155 7.42 -9.50 -13.67
CA VAL A 155 6.18 -9.13 -12.97
C VAL A 155 6.02 -7.62 -12.90
N ALA A 156 7.12 -6.87 -12.78
CA ALA A 156 7.10 -5.43 -12.62
C ALA A 156 6.49 -4.71 -13.83
N THR A 157 5.70 -3.66 -13.54
CA THR A 157 5.20 -2.77 -14.58
C THR A 157 6.34 -1.91 -15.12
N ALA A 158 6.63 -2.04 -16.43
CA ALA A 158 7.69 -1.28 -17.11
C ALA A 158 7.22 0.05 -17.73
N ASP A 159 5.93 0.21 -18.07
CA ASP A 159 5.37 1.50 -18.52
C ASP A 159 5.09 2.40 -17.30
N LEU A 160 6.16 3.03 -16.83
CA LEU A 160 6.14 3.84 -15.63
C LEU A 160 5.55 5.23 -15.91
N ALA A 161 4.55 5.59 -15.11
CA ALA A 161 4.21 6.99 -14.94
C ALA A 161 5.27 7.62 -14.04
N ILE A 162 6.00 8.63 -14.53
CA ILE A 162 7.06 9.31 -13.77
C ILE A 162 6.78 10.82 -13.75
N VAL A 163 7.09 11.51 -12.65
CA VAL A 163 7.07 12.98 -12.57
C VAL A 163 8.43 13.52 -12.18
N THR A 164 8.69 14.80 -12.45
CA THR A 164 9.93 15.45 -12.01
C THR A 164 9.71 16.14 -10.67
N THR A 165 10.79 16.47 -9.96
CA THR A 165 10.72 17.22 -8.69
C THR A 165 9.93 18.54 -8.78
N LYS A 166 9.90 19.17 -9.96
CA LYS A 166 9.21 20.43 -10.22
C LYS A 166 7.79 20.29 -10.77
N THR A 167 7.33 19.07 -11.04
CA THR A 167 5.93 18.84 -11.43
C THR A 167 5.00 19.34 -10.33
N SER A 168 3.90 20.02 -10.70
CA SER A 168 2.93 20.53 -9.71
C SER A 168 2.08 19.40 -9.12
N VAL A 169 1.58 19.58 -7.89
CA VAL A 169 0.63 18.65 -7.25
C VAL A 169 -0.59 18.41 -8.15
N LYS A 170 -1.16 19.46 -8.76
CA LYS A 170 -2.28 19.37 -9.70
C LYS A 170 -1.99 18.46 -10.89
N GLU A 171 -0.83 18.64 -11.52
CA GLU A 171 -0.41 17.83 -12.67
C GLU A 171 -0.14 16.38 -12.26
N CYS A 172 0.51 16.16 -11.12
CA CYS A 172 0.74 14.83 -10.57
C CYS A 172 -0.58 14.10 -10.26
N ALA A 173 -1.54 14.77 -9.62
CA ALA A 173 -2.87 14.25 -9.34
C ALA A 173 -3.64 13.91 -10.64
N ASN A 174 -3.52 14.74 -11.67
CA ASN A 174 -4.11 14.46 -12.97
C ASN A 174 -3.48 13.22 -13.63
N LYS A 175 -2.15 13.04 -13.50
CA LYS A 175 -1.45 11.85 -14.01
C LYS A 175 -1.86 10.58 -13.27
N MET A 176 -1.97 10.64 -11.94
CA MET A 176 -2.50 9.55 -11.11
C MET A 176 -3.91 9.14 -11.56
N ARG A 177 -4.79 10.12 -11.77
CA ARG A 177 -6.16 9.90 -12.25
C ARG A 177 -6.20 9.24 -13.63
N GLN A 178 -5.44 9.77 -14.59
CA GLN A 178 -5.47 9.28 -15.98
C GLN A 178 -4.99 7.84 -16.11
N ARG A 179 -4.01 7.45 -15.30
CA ARG A 179 -3.46 6.09 -15.31
C ARG A 179 -4.06 5.17 -14.25
N SER A 180 -5.02 5.66 -13.45
CA SER A 180 -5.63 4.91 -12.34
C SER A 180 -4.59 4.33 -11.36
N ILE A 181 -3.59 5.13 -11.01
CA ILE A 181 -2.48 4.75 -10.11
C ILE A 181 -2.47 5.63 -8.87
N GLU A 182 -2.06 5.06 -7.74
CA GLU A 182 -2.02 5.76 -6.45
C GLU A 182 -0.63 6.29 -6.08
N GLN A 183 0.39 5.94 -6.87
CA GLN A 183 1.78 6.23 -6.55
C GLN A 183 2.60 6.40 -7.82
N ILE A 184 3.52 7.36 -7.78
CA ILE A 184 4.31 7.79 -8.94
C ILE A 184 5.77 8.00 -8.48
N PRO A 185 6.74 7.32 -9.11
CA PRO A 185 8.15 7.60 -8.94
C PRO A 185 8.51 9.04 -9.36
N VAL A 186 9.37 9.67 -8.58
CA VAL A 186 9.84 11.03 -8.83
C VAL A 186 11.31 10.99 -9.22
N ILE A 187 11.64 11.62 -10.33
CA ILE A 187 13.01 11.77 -10.83
C ILE A 187 13.45 13.23 -10.78
N ASP A 188 14.75 13.46 -10.83
CA ASP A 188 15.31 14.79 -11.04
C ASP A 188 15.41 15.12 -12.54
N VAL A 189 16.08 16.24 -12.84
CA VAL A 189 16.31 16.73 -14.21
C VAL A 189 17.32 15.89 -15.00
N GLU A 190 18.17 15.12 -14.30
CA GLU A 190 19.17 14.21 -14.91
C GLU A 190 18.57 12.81 -15.16
N GLY A 191 17.34 12.59 -14.70
CA GLY A 191 16.63 11.33 -14.82
C GLY A 191 17.02 10.31 -13.76
N ASP A 192 17.60 10.77 -12.65
CA ASP A 192 17.90 9.93 -11.49
C ASP A 192 16.71 9.87 -10.54
N LEU A 193 16.53 8.70 -9.92
CA LEU A 193 15.44 8.43 -9.00
C LEU A 193 15.66 9.23 -7.70
N VAL A 194 14.72 10.12 -7.38
CA VAL A 194 14.74 10.94 -6.16
C VAL A 194 13.89 10.32 -5.07
N GLY A 195 12.78 9.67 -5.43
CA GLY A 195 11.87 9.08 -4.47
C GLY A 195 10.52 8.69 -5.08
N LEU A 196 9.49 8.68 -4.24
CA LEU A 196 8.12 8.31 -4.60
C LEU A 196 7.13 9.32 -4.00
N VAL A 197 6.07 9.61 -4.74
CA VAL A 197 4.90 10.34 -4.23
C VAL A 197 3.70 9.41 -4.24
N ARG A 198 2.96 9.35 -3.13
CA ARG A 198 1.69 8.61 -3.03
C ARG A 198 0.53 9.59 -2.94
N ALA A 199 -0.64 9.11 -3.33
CA ALA A 199 -1.91 9.81 -3.18
C ALA A 199 -2.10 10.36 -1.76
N THR A 200 -1.82 9.56 -0.74
CA THR A 200 -1.95 9.96 0.68
C THR A 200 -1.02 11.11 1.06
N ASP A 201 0.14 11.23 0.44
CA ASP A 201 1.09 12.31 0.74
C ASP A 201 0.69 13.61 0.04
N LEU A 202 0.11 13.53 -1.17
CA LEU A 202 -0.42 14.69 -1.89
C LEU A 202 -1.64 15.32 -1.21
N ILE A 203 -2.38 14.56 -0.39
CA ILE A 203 -3.50 15.09 0.39
C ILE A 203 -3.04 16.15 1.40
N LYS A 204 -1.78 16.12 1.84
CA LYS A 204 -1.22 17.16 2.73
C LYS A 204 -1.30 18.55 2.10
N ALA A 205 -1.19 18.65 0.77
CA ALA A 205 -1.27 19.91 0.04
C ALA A 205 -2.63 20.63 0.09
N ILE A 206 -3.69 19.97 0.58
CA ILE A 206 -5.02 20.60 0.76
C ILE A 206 -5.40 20.79 2.22
N SER A 207 -4.62 20.22 3.14
CA SER A 207 -4.82 20.32 4.58
C SER A 207 -3.97 21.43 5.22
N ASP A 208 -2.96 21.92 4.50
CA ASP A 208 -2.10 23.05 4.88
C ASP A 208 -2.62 24.40 4.36
#